data_AF-A0A7J7K9G3-F1
#
_entry.id   AF-A0A7J7K9G3-F1
#
_cell.length_a   1.000
_cell.length_b   1.000
_cell.length_c   1.000
_cell.angle_alpha   90.00
_cell.angle_beta   90.00
_cell.angle_gamma   90.00
#
_symmetry.space_group_name_H-M   'P 1'
#
loop_
_entity.id
_entity.type
_entity.pdbx_description
1 polymer ?
#
loop_
_entity_poly.entity_id
_entity_poly.type
_entity_poly.pdbx_seq_one_letter_code
_entity_poly.pdbx_strand_id
1 'polypeptide(L)'
;MTLCPTMKVETMLTNGTICYETPTTLVSLKHSFDYERILHYARVITDEGRPHICVRDKMVDTIYQLYYTRYSLHKHAYQHSVTLGVALMVRMPYMMASDSLEICGKSIVECLANMKAYTNFMMEYSTW
;
A
#
# COMPACT_ATOMS: atom_id res chain seq x y z
N MET A 1 -0.78 25.59 -30.46
CA MET A 1 -1.16 26.17 -29.15
C MET A 1 -0.72 25.18 -28.09
N THR A 2 0.33 25.56 -27.37
CA THR A 2 1.06 24.87 -26.29
C THR A 2 0.40 23.62 -25.69
N LEU A 3 0.95 22.45 -26.07
CA LEU A 3 0.89 21.23 -25.25
C LEU A 3 1.56 21.56 -23.91
N CYS A 4 0.74 21.93 -22.93
CA CYS A 4 1.18 22.04 -21.54
C CYS A 4 1.71 20.65 -21.16
N PRO A 5 2.96 20.50 -20.66
CA PRO A 5 3.53 19.20 -20.35
C PRO A 5 2.82 18.64 -19.11
N THR A 6 1.64 18.08 -19.32
CA THR A 6 0.87 17.38 -18.31
C THR A 6 1.63 16.10 -17.99
N MET A 7 2.19 16.03 -16.79
CA MET A 7 2.96 14.88 -16.36
C MET A 7 2.04 13.66 -16.29
N LYS A 8 2.40 12.57 -16.97
CA LYS A 8 1.69 11.29 -16.89
C LYS A 8 1.88 10.72 -15.49
N VAL A 9 0.79 10.42 -14.79
CA VAL A 9 0.81 9.96 -13.38
C VAL A 9 0.44 8.47 -13.30
N GLU A 10 0.86 7.67 -14.28
CA GLU A 10 0.49 6.26 -14.40
C GLU A 10 0.95 5.40 -13.21
N THR A 11 1.98 5.85 -12.48
CA THR A 11 2.55 5.10 -11.35
C THR A 11 1.84 5.32 -10.01
N MET A 12 0.87 6.25 -9.90
CA MET A 12 0.21 6.52 -8.62
C MET A 12 -0.91 5.53 -8.26
N LEU A 13 -1.57 4.93 -9.25
CA LEU A 13 -2.71 4.03 -8.98
C LEU A 13 -2.31 2.58 -8.77
N THR A 14 -1.19 2.14 -9.34
CA THR A 14 -0.78 0.72 -9.28
C THR A 14 -0.27 0.28 -7.90
N ASN A 15 -0.02 1.23 -6.97
CA ASN A 15 0.63 0.95 -5.69
C ASN A 15 -0.15 1.41 -4.43
N GLY A 16 -1.47 1.61 -4.51
CA GLY A 16 -2.29 1.87 -3.30
C GLY A 16 -1.93 3.14 -2.54
N THR A 17 -1.60 4.21 -3.26
CA THR A 17 -0.93 5.42 -2.75
C THR A 17 -1.86 6.43 -2.05
N ILE A 18 -3.11 6.05 -1.74
CA ILE A 18 -4.14 7.03 -1.31
C ILE A 18 -4.20 7.21 0.22
N CYS A 19 -3.54 6.36 1.02
CA CYS A 19 -3.68 6.41 2.48
C CYS A 19 -2.36 6.27 3.25
N TYR A 20 -1.41 7.21 3.08
CA TYR A 20 -0.24 7.27 3.96
C TYR A 20 -0.48 8.07 5.25
N GLU A 21 -1.62 8.72 5.42
CA GLU A 21 -1.96 9.50 6.62
C GLU A 21 -2.08 8.63 7.87
N THR A 22 -2.68 7.45 7.73
CA THR A 22 -2.88 6.52 8.86
C THR A 22 -1.55 5.93 9.36
N PRO A 23 -0.61 5.43 8.53
CA PRO A 23 0.67 4.94 9.05
C PRO A 23 1.61 6.06 9.55
N THR A 24 1.56 7.26 8.97
CA THR A 24 2.43 8.37 9.39
C THR A 24 2.02 8.95 10.74
N THR A 25 0.72 9.09 11.01
CA THR A 25 0.20 9.55 12.31
C THR A 25 0.55 8.57 13.43
N LEU A 26 0.45 7.26 13.19
CA LEU A 26 0.83 6.23 14.17
C LEU A 26 2.33 6.19 14.48
N VAL A 27 3.19 6.41 13.47
CA VAL A 27 4.65 6.37 13.62
C VAL A 27 5.24 7.74 14.03
N SER A 28 4.38 8.73 14.33
CA SER A 28 4.79 10.10 14.66
C SER A 28 5.73 10.73 13.61
N LEU A 29 5.57 10.34 12.35
CA LEU A 29 6.34 10.89 11.24
C LEU A 29 5.54 12.06 10.65
N LYS A 30 6.12 13.26 10.70
CA LYS A 30 5.53 14.41 10.02
C LYS A 30 5.57 14.18 8.52
N HIS A 31 4.41 14.07 7.89
CA HIS A 31 4.28 14.06 6.44
C HIS A 31 3.73 15.41 5.99
N SER A 32 4.30 15.95 4.92
CA SER A 32 3.89 17.23 4.32
C SER A 32 3.03 17.02 3.07
N PHE A 33 2.57 15.80 2.84
CA PHE A 33 1.85 15.42 1.63
C PHE A 33 0.36 15.72 1.76
N ASP A 34 -0.18 16.47 0.80
CA ASP A 34 -1.60 16.84 0.71
C ASP A 34 -2.22 16.13 -0.50
N TYR A 35 -2.99 15.07 -0.24
CA TYR A 35 -3.65 14.25 -1.26
C TYR A 35 -4.91 14.93 -1.82
N GLU A 36 -5.61 15.72 -1.01
CA GLU A 36 -6.80 16.46 -1.43
C GLU A 36 -6.44 17.42 -2.57
N ARG A 37 -5.30 18.10 -2.42
CA ARG A 37 -4.78 19.01 -3.45
C ARG A 37 -4.47 18.29 -4.75
N ILE A 38 -3.91 17.06 -4.71
CA ILE A 38 -3.67 16.27 -5.93
C ILE A 38 -4.98 15.87 -6.57
N LEU A 39 -5.96 15.41 -5.79
CA LEU A 39 -7.26 15.00 -6.29
C LEU A 39 -7.99 16.16 -6.97
N HIS A 40 -7.93 17.36 -6.39
CA HIS A 40 -8.55 18.56 -6.94
C HIS A 40 -7.96 18.98 -8.31
N TYR A 41 -6.67 18.70 -8.55
CA TYR A 41 -6.00 19.04 -9.81
C TYR A 41 -5.86 17.86 -10.78
N ALA A 42 -6.32 16.66 -10.40
CA ALA A 42 -6.32 15.49 -11.27
C ALA A 42 -7.35 15.65 -12.39
N ARG A 43 -6.92 15.42 -13.63
CA ARG A 43 -7.78 15.41 -14.83
C ARG A 43 -7.48 14.19 -15.66
N VAL A 44 -8.47 13.69 -16.39
CA VAL A 44 -8.26 12.62 -17.36
C VAL A 44 -7.96 13.24 -18.72
N ILE A 45 -6.83 12.87 -19.31
CA ILE A 45 -6.40 13.30 -20.64
C ILE A 45 -6.20 12.04 -21.47
N THR A 46 -6.75 12.02 -22.69
CA THR A 46 -6.52 10.92 -23.61
C THR A 46 -5.21 11.18 -24.35
N ASP A 47 -4.22 10.34 -24.14
CA ASP A 47 -2.96 10.36 -24.88
C ASP A 47 -2.77 8.98 -25.55
N GLU A 48 -2.34 8.96 -26.81
CA GLU A 48 -2.15 7.71 -27.57
C GLU A 48 -3.37 6.75 -27.58
N GLY A 49 -4.59 7.29 -27.49
CA GLY A 49 -5.82 6.51 -27.48
C GLY A 49 -6.14 5.83 -26.14
N ARG A 50 -5.37 6.09 -25.08
CA ARG A 50 -5.65 5.62 -23.72
C ARG A 50 -5.93 6.81 -22.79
N PRO A 51 -6.96 6.73 -21.93
CA PRO A 51 -7.19 7.75 -20.92
C PRO A 51 -6.14 7.62 -19.80
N HIS A 52 -5.40 8.70 -19.55
CA HIS A 52 -4.44 8.80 -18.46
C HIS A 52 -4.89 9.84 -17.43
N ILE A 53 -4.57 9.60 -16.16
CA ILE A 53 -4.70 10.62 -15.13
C ILE A 53 -3.46 11.51 -15.20
N CYS A 54 -3.73 12.79 -15.40
CA CYS A 54 -2.74 13.84 -15.49
C CYS A 54 -2.98 14.83 -14.35
N VAL A 55 -1.89 15.30 -13.76
CA VAL A 55 -1.91 16.33 -12.74
C VAL A 55 -1.22 17.57 -13.30
N ARG A 56 -1.63 18.75 -12.82
CA ARG A 56 -1.02 20.01 -13.20
C ARG A 56 0.47 20.06 -12.83
N ASP A 57 1.27 20.64 -13.70
CA ASP A 57 2.72 20.81 -13.62
C ASP A 57 3.20 21.49 -12.32
N LYS A 58 2.37 22.34 -11.70
CA LYS A 58 2.64 22.94 -10.38
C LYS A 58 2.62 21.95 -9.20
N MET A 59 2.17 20.72 -9.41
CA MET A 59 2.07 19.69 -8.36
C MET A 59 3.28 18.75 -8.33
N VAL A 60 4.28 18.95 -9.21
CA VAL A 60 5.47 18.10 -9.30
C VAL A 60 6.16 17.96 -7.94
N ASP A 61 6.31 19.05 -7.18
CA ASP A 61 6.94 19.02 -5.84
C ASP A 61 6.15 18.16 -4.85
N THR A 62 4.81 18.27 -4.85
CA THR A 62 3.94 17.45 -3.98
C THR A 62 4.05 15.97 -4.35
N ILE A 63 4.20 15.66 -5.63
CA ILE A 63 4.41 14.30 -6.12
C ILE A 63 5.78 13.78 -5.66
N TYR A 64 6.84 14.59 -5.70
CA TYR A 64 8.13 14.20 -5.13
C TYR A 64 8.07 13.97 -3.62
N GLN A 65 7.33 14.80 -2.89
CA GLN A 65 7.12 14.63 -1.44
C GLN A 65 6.38 13.32 -1.12
N LEU A 66 5.47 12.86 -1.98
CA LEU A 66 4.79 11.57 -1.85
C LEU A 66 5.79 10.41 -1.87
N TYR A 67 6.65 10.37 -2.89
CA TYR A 67 7.66 9.33 -3.03
C TYR A 67 8.68 9.37 -1.89
N TYR A 68 9.07 10.57 -1.46
CA TYR A 68 9.96 10.75 -0.31
C TYR A 68 9.34 10.22 0.99
N THR A 69 8.06 10.51 1.23
CA THR A 69 7.33 10.02 2.40
C THR A 69 7.23 8.51 2.40
N ARG A 70 6.89 7.90 1.25
CA ARG A 70 6.88 6.44 1.08
C ARG A 70 8.25 5.82 1.38
N TYR A 71 9.32 6.41 0.84
CA TYR A 71 10.69 5.95 1.09
C TYR A 71 11.04 6.02 2.58
N SER A 72 10.71 7.14 3.24
CA SER A 72 10.96 7.32 4.66
C SER A 72 10.20 6.28 5.51
N LEU A 73 8.91 6.05 5.24
CA LEU A 73 8.13 5.01 5.93
C LEU A 73 8.72 3.62 5.73
N HIS A 74 9.13 3.29 4.50
CA HIS A 74 9.69 1.98 4.20
C HIS A 74 10.98 1.73 4.99
N LYS A 75 11.86 2.73 5.03
CA LYS A 75 13.13 2.65 5.75
C LYS A 75 12.96 2.59 7.26
N HIS A 76 12.07 3.40 7.83
CA HIS A 76 12.00 3.59 9.28
C HIS A 76 10.96 2.70 9.96
N ALA A 77 9.84 2.38 9.30
CA ALA A 77 8.74 1.63 9.91
C ALA A 77 8.67 0.18 9.39
N TYR A 78 8.51 0.01 8.07
CA TYR A 78 8.24 -1.32 7.50
C TYR A 78 9.47 -2.24 7.54
N GLN A 79 10.65 -1.70 7.25
CA GLN A 79 11.91 -2.44 7.31
C GLN A 79 12.61 -2.33 8.66
N HIS A 80 11.91 -1.88 9.70
CA HIS A 80 12.49 -1.81 11.03
C HIS A 80 12.87 -3.22 11.51
N SER A 81 14.10 -3.38 12.01
CA SER A 81 14.67 -4.69 12.35
C SER A 81 13.84 -5.43 13.40
N VAL A 82 13.28 -4.72 14.38
CA VAL A 82 12.39 -5.31 15.40
C VAL A 82 11.07 -5.78 14.77
N THR A 83 10.49 -4.99 13.87
CA THR A 83 9.24 -5.35 13.17
C THR A 83 9.45 -6.59 12.32
N LEU A 84 10.56 -6.65 11.59
CA LEU A 84 10.94 -7.83 10.81
C LEU A 84 11.21 -9.04 11.72
N GLY A 85 11.87 -8.83 12.86
CA GLY A 85 12.10 -9.86 13.86
C GLY A 85 10.80 -10.47 14.38
N VAL A 86 9.84 -9.64 14.79
CA VAL A 86 8.52 -10.09 15.25
C VAL A 86 7.76 -10.80 14.13
N ALA A 87 7.78 -10.30 12.91
CA ALA A 87 7.16 -10.96 11.76
C ALA A 87 7.76 -12.35 11.51
N LEU A 88 9.08 -12.51 11.65
CA LEU A 88 9.73 -13.82 11.55
C LEU A 88 9.37 -14.72 12.73
N MET A 89 9.28 -14.18 13.96
CA MET A 89 8.86 -14.95 15.14
C MET A 89 7.45 -15.51 15.02
N VAL A 90 6.54 -14.80 14.34
CA VAL A 90 5.18 -15.31 14.04
C VAL A 90 5.20 -16.29 12.85
N ARG A 91 6.01 -16.00 11.82
CA ARG A 91 6.10 -16.84 10.61
C ARG A 91 6.72 -18.20 10.88
N MET A 92 7.78 -18.28 11.68
CA MET A 92 8.53 -19.52 11.89
C MET A 92 7.68 -20.64 12.51
N PRO A 93 6.92 -20.41 13.59
CA PRO A 93 5.98 -21.40 14.13
C PRO A 93 4.93 -21.83 13.10
N TYR A 94 4.41 -20.91 12.31
CA TYR A 94 3.41 -21.22 11.28
C TYR A 94 3.97 -22.13 10.18
N MET A 95 5.22 -21.90 9.77
CA MET A 95 5.91 -22.78 8.83
C MET A 95 6.13 -24.17 9.43
N MET A 96 6.54 -24.26 10.70
CA MET A 96 6.73 -25.54 11.39
C MET A 96 5.42 -26.29 11.65
N ALA A 97 4.34 -25.55 11.91
CA ALA A 97 3.01 -26.09 12.13
C ALA A 97 2.26 -26.36 10.83
N SER A 98 2.83 -26.06 9.67
CA SER A 98 2.10 -26.18 8.40
C SER A 98 1.68 -27.62 8.05
N ASP A 99 2.41 -28.60 8.58
CA ASP A 99 2.10 -30.03 8.42
C ASP A 99 1.04 -30.53 9.42
N SER A 100 0.78 -29.81 10.51
CA SER A 100 -0.09 -30.25 11.63
C SER A 100 -1.29 -29.34 11.91
N LEU A 101 -1.26 -28.10 11.40
CA LEU A 101 -2.29 -27.09 11.61
C LEU A 101 -3.28 -27.09 10.44
N GLU A 102 -4.47 -27.62 10.69
CA GLU A 102 -5.58 -27.57 9.74
C GLU A 102 -6.57 -26.47 10.12
N ILE A 103 -6.86 -25.57 9.19
CA ILE A 103 -7.90 -24.54 9.36
C ILE A 103 -9.13 -25.03 8.62
N CYS A 104 -10.20 -25.34 9.36
CA CYS A 104 -11.41 -25.97 8.82
C CYS A 104 -11.12 -27.26 8.00
N GLY A 105 -10.19 -28.09 8.46
CA GLY A 105 -9.84 -29.36 7.82
C GLY A 105 -9.07 -29.23 6.49
N LYS A 106 -8.46 -28.06 6.24
CA LYS A 106 -7.64 -27.80 5.06
C LYS A 106 -6.27 -27.29 5.46
N SER A 107 -5.28 -27.59 4.63
CA SER A 107 -3.94 -27.02 4.76
C SER A 107 -3.98 -25.51 4.54
N ILE A 108 -2.99 -24.81 5.08
CA ILE A 108 -2.81 -23.37 4.94
C ILE A 108 -2.77 -22.92 3.47
N VAL A 109 -2.09 -23.68 2.61
CA VAL A 109 -1.95 -23.35 1.18
C VAL A 109 -3.30 -23.48 0.46
N GLU A 110 -4.07 -24.51 0.82
CA GLU A 110 -5.41 -24.72 0.29
C GLU A 110 -6.44 -23.72 0.84
N CYS A 111 -6.18 -23.18 2.04
CA CYS A 111 -7.00 -22.13 2.66
C CYS A 111 -7.02 -20.85 1.80
N LEU A 112 -5.88 -20.47 1.20
CA LEU A 112 -5.78 -19.32 0.28
C LEU A 112 -6.69 -19.45 -0.94
N ALA A 113 -6.91 -20.67 -1.44
CA ALA A 113 -7.79 -20.92 -2.59
C ALA A 113 -9.28 -20.90 -2.21
N ASN A 114 -9.62 -21.03 -0.93
CA ASN A 114 -10.98 -21.16 -0.45
C ASN A 114 -11.44 -19.92 0.32
N MET A 115 -12.30 -19.11 -0.29
CA MET A 115 -12.83 -17.89 0.33
C MET A 115 -13.44 -18.12 1.73
N LYS A 116 -14.18 -19.21 1.95
CA LYS A 116 -14.78 -19.51 3.26
C LYS A 116 -13.75 -19.79 4.35
N ALA A 117 -12.72 -20.57 4.04
CA ALA A 117 -11.66 -20.90 5.01
C ALA A 117 -10.82 -19.65 5.31
N TYR A 118 -10.50 -18.84 4.29
CA TYR A 118 -9.79 -17.59 4.45
C TYR A 118 -10.55 -16.58 5.32
N THR A 119 -11.86 -16.46 5.13
CA THR A 119 -12.69 -15.52 5.92
C THR A 119 -12.72 -15.94 7.39
N ASN A 120 -12.87 -17.24 7.67
CA ASN A 120 -12.84 -17.76 9.04
C ASN A 120 -11.48 -17.53 9.70
N PHE A 121 -10.39 -17.80 8.98
CA PHE A 121 -9.04 -17.50 9.45
C PHE A 121 -8.88 -16.02 9.81
N MET A 122 -9.35 -15.10 8.96
CA MET A 122 -9.26 -13.66 9.23
C MET A 122 -10.14 -13.20 10.40
N MET A 123 -11.32 -13.82 10.60
CA MET A 123 -12.22 -13.45 11.69
C MET A 123 -11.70 -13.87 13.07
N GLU A 124 -10.97 -15.00 13.19
CA GLU A 124 -10.33 -15.40 14.45
C GLU A 124 -9.30 -14.39 14.97
N TYR A 125 -8.63 -13.66 14.07
CA TYR A 125 -7.68 -12.61 14.44
C TYR A 125 -8.35 -11.26 14.76
N SER A 126 -9.60 -11.05 14.34
CA SER A 126 -10.36 -9.81 14.59
C SER A 126 -10.96 -9.74 15.99
N THR A 127 -11.05 -10.88 16.69
CA THR A 127 -11.70 -10.99 18.02
C THR A 127 -10.76 -10.71 19.19
N TRP A 128 -9.53 -10.26 18.94
CA TRP A 128 -8.55 -9.79 19.92
C TRP A 128 -8.28 -8.30 19.79
#